data_AF-A0A151ITL1-F1
#
_entry.id   AF-A0A151ITL1-F1
#
_cell.length_a   1.000
_cell.length_b   1.000
_cell.length_c   1.000
_cell.angle_alpha   90.00
_cell.angle_beta   90.00
_cell.angle_gamma   90.00
#
_symmetry.space_group_name_H-M   'P 1'
#
loop_
_entity.id
_entity.type
_entity.pdbx_description
1 polymer ?
#
loop_
_entity_poly.entity_id
_entity_poly.type
_entity_poly.pdbx_seq_one_letter_code
_entity_poly.pdbx_strand_id
1 'polypeptide(L)'
;ATHLKGLLWHFAPKHLHNGMKTIKFANFLAVSIFNDGFYSILKMLQVMNVIIGPIAKEYAIQRDDSRINQVELRHEASSKERRTARRQALASQQALFEEEEGPLYGPGIAD
;
A
#
# COMPACT_ATOMS: atom_id res chain seq x y z
N ALA A 1 -10.72 -1.95 0.62
CA ALA A 1 -11.42 -1.40 1.79
C ALA A 1 -10.50 -0.86 2.91
N THR A 2 -9.32 -1.44 3.14
CA THR A 2 -8.38 -1.01 4.22
C THR A 2 -7.77 0.37 3.99
N HIS A 3 -7.50 0.76 2.73
CA HIS A 3 -6.83 2.03 2.42
C HIS A 3 -7.71 3.26 2.73
N LEU A 4 -8.98 3.25 2.32
CA LEU A 4 -9.92 4.37 2.57
C LEU A 4 -10.17 4.59 4.07
N LYS A 5 -10.36 3.52 4.84
CA LYS A 5 -10.51 3.61 6.31
C LYS A 5 -9.23 4.21 6.94
N GLY A 6 -8.05 3.80 6.46
CA GLY A 6 -6.79 4.38 6.90
C GLY A 6 -6.73 5.89 6.66
N LEU A 7 -7.13 6.35 5.47
CA LEU A 7 -7.18 7.79 5.14
C LEU A 7 -8.15 8.56 6.04
N LEU A 8 -9.36 8.03 6.27
CA LEU A 8 -10.33 8.68 7.17
C LEU A 8 -9.75 8.91 8.56
N TRP A 9 -9.17 7.87 9.17
CA TRP A 9 -8.61 7.95 10.52
C TRP A 9 -7.27 8.67 10.58
N HIS A 10 -6.59 8.89 9.45
CA HIS A 10 -5.44 9.78 9.36
C HIS A 10 -5.86 11.24 9.57
N PHE A 11 -6.96 11.67 8.97
CA PHE A 11 -7.48 13.04 9.11
C PHE A 11 -8.30 13.26 10.38
N ALA A 12 -9.02 12.25 10.85
CA ALA A 12 -9.80 12.32 12.09
C ALA A 12 -9.45 11.15 13.00
N PRO A 13 -8.38 11.24 13.81
CA PRO A 13 -7.91 10.10 14.60
C PRO A 13 -8.95 9.55 15.56
N LYS A 14 -9.10 8.22 15.61
CA LYS A 14 -10.11 7.54 16.44
C LYS A 14 -9.98 7.79 17.94
N HIS A 15 -8.75 8.01 18.40
CA HIS A 15 -8.46 8.23 19.82
C HIS A 15 -8.74 9.67 20.25
N LEU A 16 -9.06 10.56 19.31
CA LEU A 16 -9.46 11.94 19.57
C LEU A 16 -10.96 12.09 19.37
N HIS A 17 -11.60 12.88 20.23
CA HIS A 17 -12.98 13.26 20.02
C HIS A 17 -13.07 14.21 18.82
N ASN A 18 -13.77 13.77 17.77
CA ASN A 18 -13.99 14.53 16.55
C ASN A 18 -15.50 14.77 16.38
N GLY A 19 -15.88 16.04 16.21
CA GLY A 19 -17.26 16.40 15.92
C GLY A 19 -17.73 15.87 14.56
N MET A 20 -19.05 15.74 14.38
CA MET A 20 -19.66 15.25 13.14
C MET A 20 -19.17 16.01 11.88
N LYS A 21 -18.99 17.33 11.98
CA LYS A 21 -18.49 18.16 10.88
C LYS A 21 -17.07 17.74 10.45
N THR A 22 -16.18 17.52 11.42
CA THR A 22 -14.80 17.06 11.20
C THR A 22 -14.77 15.69 10.54
N ILE A 23 -15.57 14.73 11.04
CA ILE A 23 -15.65 13.39 10.47
C ILE A 23 -16.15 13.43 9.03
N LYS A 24 -17.19 14.23 8.73
CA LYS A 24 -17.71 14.39 7.38
C LYS A 24 -16.65 14.96 6.43
N PHE A 25 -15.95 16.00 6.87
CA PHE A 25 -14.89 16.63 6.07
C PHE A 25 -13.72 15.67 5.83
N ALA A 26 -13.25 14.98 6.87
CA ALA A 26 -12.22 13.95 6.75
C ALA A 26 -12.63 12.83 5.79
N ASN A 27 -13.90 12.43 5.80
CA ASN A 27 -14.42 11.44 4.85
C ASN A 27 -14.40 11.94 3.41
N PHE A 28 -14.79 13.20 3.16
CA PHE A 28 -14.67 13.79 1.82
C PHE A 28 -13.22 13.80 1.34
N LEU A 29 -12.27 14.24 2.17
CA LEU A 29 -10.85 14.21 1.83
C LEU A 29 -10.36 12.79 1.55
N ALA A 30 -10.72 11.83 2.39
CA ALA A 30 -10.31 10.44 2.24
C ALA A 30 -10.82 9.83 0.92
N VAL A 31 -12.08 10.09 0.55
CA VAL A 31 -12.67 9.62 -0.72
C VAL A 31 -11.99 10.29 -1.91
N SER A 32 -11.79 11.61 -1.87
CA SER A 32 -11.13 12.35 -2.95
C SER A 32 -9.70 11.88 -3.19
N ILE A 33 -8.90 11.68 -2.13
CA ILE A 33 -7.53 11.18 -2.23
C ILE A 33 -7.50 9.73 -2.72
N PHE A 34 -8.47 8.91 -2.28
CA PHE A 34 -8.55 7.52 -2.73
C PHE A 34 -8.82 7.42 -4.23
N ASN A 35 -9.74 8.23 -4.76
CA ASN A 35 -10.10 8.19 -6.18
C ASN A 35 -9.09 8.95 -7.05
N ASP A 36 -8.85 10.21 -6.72
CA ASP A 36 -8.18 11.17 -7.60
C ASP A 36 -6.79 11.59 -7.12
N GLY A 37 -6.34 11.09 -5.96
CA GLY A 37 -5.04 11.44 -5.40
C GLY A 37 -4.98 12.81 -4.73
N PHE A 38 -3.77 13.26 -4.38
CA PHE A 38 -3.50 14.54 -3.74
C PHE A 38 -3.83 15.74 -4.64
N TYR A 39 -3.84 15.55 -5.96
CA TYR A 39 -4.31 16.58 -6.90
C TYR A 39 -5.74 17.07 -6.58
N SER A 40 -6.61 16.20 -6.07
CA SER A 40 -7.96 16.57 -5.64
C SER A 40 -7.99 17.59 -4.49
N ILE A 41 -7.01 17.51 -3.57
CA ILE A 41 -6.87 18.47 -2.47
C ILE A 41 -6.50 19.84 -3.03
N LEU A 42 -5.61 19.90 -4.01
CA LEU A 42 -5.21 21.16 -4.65
C LEU A 42 -6.40 21.84 -5.34
N LYS A 43 -7.25 21.07 -6.04
CA LYS A 43 -8.49 21.60 -6.63
C LYS A 43 -9.44 22.16 -5.56
N MET A 44 -9.62 21.43 -4.46
CA MET A 44 -10.47 21.88 -3.36
C MET A 44 -9.95 23.18 -2.74
N LEU A 45 -8.63 23.27 -2.48
CA LEU A 45 -7.98 24.48 -1.97
C LEU A 45 -8.17 25.67 -2.93
N GLN A 46 -8.05 25.42 -4.24
CA GLN A 46 -8.29 26.45 -5.26
C GLN A 46 -9.75 26.95 -5.24
N VAL A 47 -10.74 26.08 -5.07
CA VAL A 47 -12.17 26.47 -4.93
C VAL A 47 -12.40 27.33 -3.67
N MET A 48 -11.61 27.11 -2.62
CA MET A 48 -11.64 27.95 -1.41
C MET A 48 -10.80 29.23 -1.53
N ASN A 49 -10.33 29.57 -2.75
CA ASN A 49 -9.47 30.72 -3.03
C ASN A 49 -8.12 30.68 -2.29
N VAL A 50 -7.61 29.49 -1.97
CA VAL A 50 -6.25 29.33 -1.44
C VAL A 50 -5.26 29.32 -2.59
N ILE A 51 -4.23 30.16 -2.50
CA ILE A 51 -3.15 30.24 -3.50
C ILE A 51 -2.27 29.00 -3.38
N ILE A 52 -2.12 28.26 -4.48
CA ILE A 52 -1.30 27.05 -4.53
C ILE A 52 0.11 27.43 -4.97
N GLY A 53 1.08 27.25 -4.08
CA GLY A 53 2.49 27.44 -4.40
C GLY A 53 3.08 26.31 -5.26
N PRO A 54 4.20 26.55 -5.97
CA PRO A 54 4.85 25.56 -6.82
C PRO A 54 5.26 24.29 -6.05
N ILE A 55 5.80 24.45 -4.84
CA ILE A 55 6.22 23.33 -3.98
C ILE A 55 5.03 22.44 -3.62
N ALA A 56 3.86 23.02 -3.32
CA ALA A 56 2.66 22.24 -2.99
C ALA A 56 2.17 21.43 -4.20
N LYS A 57 2.28 22.01 -5.40
CA LYS A 57 1.95 21.34 -6.67
C LYS A 57 2.90 20.18 -6.94
N GLU A 58 4.21 20.40 -6.81
CA GLU A 58 5.23 19.36 -6.99
C GLU A 58 5.07 18.22 -5.99
N TYR A 59 4.82 18.54 -4.72
CA TYR A 59 4.57 17.55 -3.69
C TYR A 59 3.37 16.66 -4.03
N ALA A 60 2.26 17.24 -4.49
CA ALA A 60 1.08 16.46 -4.87
C ALA A 60 1.38 15.50 -6.02
N ILE A 61 2.11 15.95 -7.04
CA ILE A 61 2.53 15.11 -8.17
C ILE A 61 3.38 13.94 -7.68
N GLN A 62 4.46 14.22 -6.94
CA GLN A 62 5.36 13.18 -6.41
C GLN A 62 4.62 12.16 -5.54
N ARG A 63 3.65 12.62 -4.75
CA ARG A 63 2.86 11.77 -3.87
C ARG A 63 1.93 10.85 -4.65
N ASP A 64 1.32 11.36 -5.72
CA ASP A 64 0.43 10.60 -6.60
C ASP A 64 1.21 9.59 -7.45
N ASP A 65 2.38 9.97 -7.98
CA ASP A 65 3.28 9.05 -8.69
C ASP A 65 3.74 7.91 -7.78
N SER A 66 4.15 8.23 -6.55
CA SER A 66 4.51 7.21 -5.55
C SER A 66 3.35 6.26 -5.23
N ARG A 67 2.12 6.78 -5.21
CA ARG A 67 0.91 5.97 -4.98
C ARG A 67 0.69 5.00 -6.15
N ILE A 68 0.80 5.47 -7.39
CA ILE A 68 0.64 4.65 -8.60
C ILE A 68 1.70 3.55 -8.62
N ASN A 69 2.97 3.91 -8.45
CA ASN A 69 4.08 2.95 -8.42
C ASN A 69 3.87 1.85 -7.36
N GLN A 70 3.41 2.20 -6.15
CA GLN A 70 3.12 1.21 -5.11
C GLN A 70 1.97 0.27 -5.49
N VAL A 71 0.94 0.79 -6.18
CA VAL A 71 -0.18 -0.03 -6.65
C VAL A 71 0.28 -0.98 -7.75
N GLU A 72 1.07 -0.48 -8.70
CA GLU A 72 1.67 -1.30 -9.76
C GLU A 72 2.53 -2.42 -9.17
N LEU A 73 3.44 -2.12 -8.24
CA LEU A 73 4.25 -3.12 -7.53
C LEU A 73 3.41 -4.17 -6.81
N ARG A 74 2.30 -3.78 -6.17
CA ARG A 74 1.38 -4.73 -5.51
C ARG A 74 0.62 -5.58 -6.52
N HIS A 75 0.17 -4.98 -7.61
CA HIS A 75 -0.52 -5.68 -8.69
C HIS A 75 0.41 -6.74 -9.30
N GLU A 76 1.63 -6.31 -9.60
CA GLU A 76 2.74 -7.13 -10.05
C GLU A 76 3.11 -8.27 -9.09
N ALA A 77 3.15 -8.02 -7.78
CA ALA A 77 3.37 -9.04 -6.77
C ALA A 77 2.21 -10.04 -6.65
N SER A 78 0.98 -9.58 -6.89
CA SER A 78 -0.22 -10.43 -6.87
C SER A 78 -0.39 -11.27 -8.14
N SER A 79 0.36 -10.94 -9.21
CA SER A 79 0.27 -11.61 -10.50
C SER A 79 0.53 -13.11 -10.37
N LYS A 80 -0.22 -13.90 -11.14
CA LYS A 80 -0.12 -15.37 -11.11
C LYS A 80 1.29 -15.82 -11.51
N GLU A 81 1.89 -15.10 -12.44
CA GLU A 81 3.22 -15.38 -12.97
C GLU A 81 4.29 -15.23 -11.89
N ARG A 82 4.29 -14.11 -11.14
CA ARG A 82 5.24 -13.89 -10.05
C ARG A 82 4.98 -14.82 -8.86
N ARG A 83 3.73 -15.19 -8.58
CA ARG A 83 3.41 -16.25 -7.60
C ARG A 83 3.97 -17.61 -8.00
N THR A 84 3.88 -17.96 -9.29
CA THR A 84 4.42 -19.22 -9.82
C THR A 84 5.95 -19.20 -9.76
N ALA A 85 6.58 -18.12 -10.21
CA ALA A 85 8.03 -17.94 -10.13
C ALA A 85 8.55 -18.02 -8.69
N ARG A 86 7.86 -17.41 -7.72
CA ARG A 86 8.21 -17.52 -6.30
C ARG A 86 8.10 -18.95 -5.77
N ARG A 87 7.05 -19.69 -6.15
CA ARG A 87 6.91 -21.11 -5.78
C ARG A 87 8.02 -21.96 -6.40
N GLN A 88 8.35 -21.71 -7.66
CA GLN A 88 9.43 -22.42 -8.35
C GLN A 88 10.77 -22.16 -7.69
N ALA A 89 11.08 -20.90 -7.35
CA ALA A 89 12.32 -20.54 -6.64
C ALA A 89 12.42 -21.19 -5.25
N LEU A 90 11.31 -21.24 -4.50
CA LEU A 90 11.24 -21.95 -3.23
C LEU A 90 11.42 -23.47 -3.41
N ALA A 91 10.78 -24.06 -4.42
CA ALA A 91 10.91 -25.48 -4.72
C ALA A 91 12.35 -25.84 -5.14
N SER A 92 13.01 -25.02 -5.96
CA SER A 92 14.41 -25.23 -6.31
C SER A 92 15.34 -25.08 -5.11
N GLN A 93 15.08 -24.12 -4.22
CA GLN A 93 15.85 -23.96 -2.99
C GLN A 93 15.67 -25.15 -2.05
N GLN A 94 14.46 -25.67 -1.91
CA GLN A 94 14.18 -26.87 -1.11
C GLN A 94 14.87 -28.11 -1.69
N ALA A 95 14.85 -28.29 -3.02
CA ALA A 95 15.54 -29.39 -3.68
C ALA A 95 17.06 -29.35 -3.45
N LEU A 96 17.68 -28.17 -3.44
CA LEU A 96 19.09 -28.01 -3.13
C LEU A 96 19.41 -28.38 -1.66
N PHE A 97 18.55 -28.00 -0.72
CA PHE A 97 18.72 -28.41 0.69
C PHE A 97 18.50 -29.91 0.90
N GLU A 98 17.55 -30.53 0.20
CA GLU A 98 17.34 -31.99 0.23
C GLU A 98 18.54 -32.76 -0.38
N GLU A 99 19.18 -32.19 -1.40
CA GLU A 99 20.42 -32.72 -1.98
C GLU A 99 21.60 -32.59 -1.02
N GLU A 100 21.73 -31.45 -0.31
CA GLU A 100 22.76 -31.24 0.72
C GLU A 100 22.56 -32.10 1.98
N GLU A 101 21.31 -32.35 2.41
CA GLU A 101 20.96 -33.17 3.58
C GLU A 101 20.95 -34.70 3.30
N GLY A 102 21.37 -35.14 2.12
CA GLY A 102 21.34 -36.55 1.70
C GLY A 102 21.80 -37.56 2.76
N PRO A 103 21.51 -38.86 2.55
CA PRO A 103 20.75 -39.81 3.41
C PRO A 103 20.91 -39.77 4.94
N LEU A 104 21.25 -38.64 5.57
CA LEU A 104 21.51 -38.53 7.00
C LEU A 104 20.25 -38.73 7.86
N TYR A 105 19.06 -38.56 7.27
CA TYR A 105 17.76 -38.95 7.82
C TYR A 105 17.20 -40.23 7.15
N GLY A 106 18.03 -41.28 7.04
CA GLY A 106 17.52 -42.63 6.82
C GLY A 106 16.64 -43.09 8.00
N PRO A 107 15.60 -43.91 7.78
CA PRO A 107 14.74 -44.39 8.85
C PRO A 107 15.54 -45.27 9.82
N GLY A 108 15.85 -44.72 11.00
CA GLY A 108 16.40 -45.47 12.14
C GLY A 108 17.79 -45.02 12.58
N ILE A 109 17.83 -43.99 13.43
CA ILE A 109 18.82 -43.91 14.51
C ILE A 109 18.10 -43.38 15.75
N ALA A 110 17.33 -44.26 16.36
CA ALA A 110 16.95 -44.21 17.75
C ALA A 110 17.38 -45.57 18.33
N ASP A 111 18.56 -45.60 18.93
CA ASP A 111 18.97 -46.62 19.91
C ASP A 111 18.79 -46.01 21.31
#